data_AF-A0A9X0BK65-F1
#
_entry.id   AF-A0A9X0BK65-F1
#
_cell.length_a   1.000
_cell.length_b   1.000
_cell.length_c   1.000
_cell.angle_alpha   90.00
_cell.angle_beta   90.00
_cell.angle_gamma   90.00
#
_symmetry.space_group_name_H-M   'P 1'
#
loop_
_entity.id
_entity.type
_entity.pdbx_description
1 polymer ?
#
loop_
_entity_poly.entity_id
_entity_poly.type
_entity_poly.pdbx_seq_one_letter_code
_entity_poly.pdbx_strand_id
1 'polypeptide(L)'
;MHFFWGSHILQDVHRGPFTSSSDWITSRLSLSEKDCQSTLDNLPSGDLESDDEDDADDATRTLEIIGKLKTLLPSFFPPNGDNPEPSVLVHDDLSTRNILLHDNGELAAILDWECVSALPLWNACYYPAFLKGRPRRLEPDLRRYEPEASGEASDLYWEHVWEYEVTLLRDVFIDRMKSLEPGWVEVFRKSQRQRDFDLAVQNCDNEFVARHIRAWMNDVTAGVDNPRSLCDRIDEV
;
A
#
# COMPACT_ATOMS: atom_id res chain seq x y z
N MET A 1 -9.78 5.46 -4.19
CA MET A 1 -10.02 6.92 -4.03
C MET A 1 -8.98 7.84 -4.67
N HIS A 2 -7.71 7.44 -4.76
CA HIS A 2 -6.60 8.30 -5.20
C HIS A 2 -6.85 9.13 -6.48
N PHE A 3 -7.61 8.63 -7.46
CA PHE A 3 -7.85 9.39 -8.70
C PHE A 3 -8.81 10.58 -8.56
N PHE A 4 -9.73 10.59 -7.60
CA PHE A 4 -10.84 11.57 -7.60
C PHE A 4 -10.94 12.39 -6.31
N TRP A 5 -10.03 12.19 -5.36
CA TRP A 5 -9.99 12.95 -4.12
C TRP A 5 -9.37 14.34 -4.33
N GLY A 6 -9.96 15.37 -3.71
CA GLY A 6 -9.40 16.73 -3.72
C GLY A 6 -9.20 17.32 -5.12
N SER A 7 -8.03 17.94 -5.34
CA SER A 7 -7.66 18.54 -6.63
C SER A 7 -7.49 17.51 -7.74
N HIS A 8 -7.31 16.22 -7.42
CA HIS A 8 -7.04 15.19 -8.42
C HIS A 8 -8.20 15.05 -9.39
N ILE A 9 -9.45 15.32 -9.00
CA ILE A 9 -10.61 15.26 -9.89
C ILE A 9 -10.50 16.24 -11.08
N LEU A 10 -9.75 17.33 -10.92
CA LEU A 10 -9.58 18.38 -11.94
C LEU A 10 -8.35 18.15 -12.82
N GLN A 11 -7.46 17.22 -12.46
CA GLN A 11 -6.24 16.98 -13.20
C GLN A 11 -6.49 16.13 -14.45
N ASP A 12 -5.86 16.51 -15.57
CA ASP A 12 -5.92 15.76 -16.83
C ASP A 12 -4.95 14.57 -16.82
N VAL A 13 -5.36 13.46 -16.22
CA VAL A 13 -4.59 12.20 -16.16
C VAL A 13 -5.50 11.06 -16.62
N HIS A 14 -4.94 10.09 -17.34
CA HIS A 14 -5.67 8.90 -17.78
C HIS A 14 -6.21 8.11 -16.57
N ARG A 15 -7.53 7.88 -16.52
CA ARG A 15 -8.21 7.26 -15.36
C ARG A 15 -8.69 5.83 -15.61
N GLY A 16 -8.31 5.28 -16.74
CA GLY A 16 -8.73 3.97 -17.19
C GLY A 16 -9.77 4.01 -18.32
N PRO A 17 -10.22 2.83 -18.78
CA PRO A 17 -9.78 1.51 -18.33
C PRO A 17 -8.29 1.28 -18.66
N PHE A 18 -7.54 0.70 -17.72
CA PHE A 18 -6.13 0.39 -17.92
C PHE A 18 -5.99 -1.01 -18.50
N THR A 19 -5.12 -1.17 -19.50
CA THR A 19 -4.85 -2.48 -20.11
C THR A 19 -3.68 -3.21 -19.46
N SER A 20 -2.87 -2.51 -18.67
CA SER A 20 -1.73 -3.10 -17.97
C SER A 20 -1.48 -2.41 -16.62
N SER A 21 -0.81 -3.13 -15.73
CA SER A 21 -0.26 -2.58 -14.48
C SER A 21 0.67 -1.40 -14.73
N SER A 22 1.45 -1.42 -15.82
CA SER A 22 2.34 -0.31 -16.18
C SER A 22 1.57 0.97 -16.46
N ASP A 23 0.45 0.90 -17.20
CA ASP A 23 -0.39 2.06 -17.52
C ASP A 23 -1.04 2.64 -16.26
N TRP A 24 -1.56 1.74 -15.41
CA TRP A 24 -2.19 2.09 -14.14
C TRP A 24 -1.21 2.79 -13.19
N ILE A 25 -0.01 2.22 -13.01
CA ILE A 25 1.02 2.78 -12.15
C ILE A 25 1.57 4.10 -12.71
N THR A 26 1.77 4.20 -14.03
CA THR A 26 2.21 5.44 -14.68
C THR A 26 1.25 6.58 -14.38
N SER A 27 -0.06 6.30 -14.47
CA SER A 27 -1.09 7.30 -14.22
C SER A 27 -1.13 7.75 -12.76
N ARG A 28 -0.90 6.84 -11.80
CA ARG A 28 -0.75 7.20 -10.38
C ARG A 28 0.48 8.07 -10.13
N LEU A 29 1.64 7.70 -10.68
CA LEU A 29 2.86 8.49 -10.57
C LEU A 29 2.70 9.89 -11.20
N SER A 30 1.94 10.00 -12.30
CA SER A 30 1.63 11.29 -12.94
C SER A 30 0.72 12.19 -12.11
N LEU A 31 -0.17 11.64 -11.26
CA LEU A 31 -0.93 12.45 -10.32
C LEU A 31 -0.01 13.05 -9.25
N SER A 32 0.76 12.21 -8.55
CA SER A 32 1.69 12.67 -7.52
C SER A 32 2.74 13.65 -8.06
N GLU A 33 3.21 13.46 -9.29
CA GLU A 33 4.13 14.40 -9.95
C GLU A 33 3.49 15.77 -10.19
N LYS A 34 2.22 15.81 -10.60
CA LYS A 34 1.47 17.06 -10.79
C LYS A 34 1.19 17.75 -9.47
N ASP A 35 0.93 17.00 -8.40
CA ASP A 35 0.76 17.58 -7.07
C ASP A 35 2.04 18.29 -6.64
N CYS A 36 3.20 17.61 -6.74
CA CYS A 36 4.49 18.21 -6.42
C CYS A 36 4.81 19.43 -7.29
N GLN A 37 4.56 19.35 -8.61
CA GLN A 37 4.81 20.48 -9.49
C GLN A 37 3.90 21.66 -9.16
N SER A 38 2.62 21.40 -8.84
CA SER A 38 1.70 22.45 -8.41
C SER A 38 2.12 23.08 -7.08
N THR A 39 2.66 22.31 -6.13
CA THR A 39 3.23 22.86 -4.89
C THR A 39 4.37 23.81 -5.22
N LEU A 40 5.35 23.36 -6.02
CA LEU A 40 6.51 24.18 -6.39
C LEU A 40 6.15 25.44 -7.19
N ASP A 41 5.19 25.34 -8.11
CA ASP A 41 4.75 26.47 -8.94
C ASP A 41 4.00 27.54 -8.13
N ASN A 42 3.41 27.17 -7.00
CA ASN A 42 2.65 28.06 -6.13
C ASN A 42 3.50 28.69 -5.01
N LEU A 43 4.78 28.32 -4.90
CA LEU A 43 5.69 28.92 -3.92
C LEU A 43 5.88 30.43 -4.17
N PRO A 44 5.96 31.26 -3.12
CA PRO A 44 6.19 32.68 -3.27
C PRO A 44 7.54 32.94 -3.94
N SER A 45 7.60 33.96 -4.80
CA SER A 45 8.84 34.33 -5.52
C SER A 45 9.86 35.10 -4.66
N GLY A 46 9.59 35.25 -3.35
CA GLY A 46 10.40 36.00 -2.39
C GLY A 46 11.09 35.10 -1.38
N ASP A 47 11.39 35.63 -0.20
CA ASP A 47 11.88 34.81 0.91
C ASP A 47 10.77 33.83 1.33
N LEU A 48 11.13 32.55 1.41
CA LEU A 48 10.21 31.47 1.80
C LEU A 48 9.98 31.51 3.31
N GLU A 49 8.74 31.28 3.74
CA GLU A 49 8.49 30.96 5.14
C GLU A 49 8.95 29.52 5.44
N SER A 50 9.11 29.16 6.71
CA SER A 50 9.55 27.80 7.10
C SER A 50 8.67 26.72 6.49
N ASP A 51 7.36 26.95 6.46
CA ASP A 51 6.38 25.99 5.90
C ASP A 51 6.54 25.87 4.38
N ASP A 52 6.86 26.97 3.69
CA ASP A 52 7.12 26.96 2.24
C ASP A 52 8.43 26.23 1.90
N GLU A 53 9.46 26.36 2.74
CA GLU A 53 10.71 25.61 2.59
C GLU A 53 10.49 24.11 2.78
N ASP A 54 9.74 23.70 3.81
CA ASP A 54 9.40 22.31 4.08
C ASP A 54 8.58 21.71 2.92
N ASP A 55 7.55 22.42 2.42
CA ASP A 55 6.76 22.01 1.25
C ASP A 55 7.61 21.86 -0.01
N ALA A 56 8.57 22.76 -0.23
CA ALA A 56 9.47 22.71 -1.37
C ALA A 56 10.42 21.50 -1.31
N ASP A 57 10.98 21.23 -0.12
CA ASP A 57 11.86 20.10 0.12
C ASP A 57 11.11 18.78 -0.04
N ASP A 58 9.88 18.68 0.47
CA ASP A 58 9.04 17.48 0.33
C ASP A 58 8.61 17.21 -1.11
N ALA A 59 8.19 18.24 -1.84
CA ALA A 59 7.85 18.13 -3.26
C ALA A 59 9.08 17.68 -4.07
N THR A 60 10.24 18.28 -3.81
CA THR A 60 11.50 17.93 -4.50
C THR A 60 11.91 16.49 -4.19
N ARG A 61 11.89 16.09 -2.91
CA ARG A 61 12.18 14.72 -2.46
C ARG A 61 11.28 13.69 -3.14
N THR A 62 10.00 14.02 -3.28
CA THR A 62 8.98 13.16 -3.88
C THR A 62 9.18 13.04 -5.39
N LEU A 63 9.45 14.14 -6.10
CA LEU A 63 9.79 14.13 -7.53
C LEU A 63 11.03 13.26 -7.84
N GLU A 64 12.06 13.31 -6.99
CA GLU A 64 13.23 12.43 -7.13
C GLU A 64 12.85 10.94 -7.01
N ILE A 65 11.97 10.59 -6.08
CA ILE A 65 11.48 9.22 -5.90
C ILE A 65 10.65 8.80 -7.12
N ILE A 66 9.72 9.64 -7.56
CA ILE A 66 8.88 9.40 -8.74
C ILE A 66 9.74 9.16 -9.98
N GLY A 67 10.75 9.99 -10.23
CA GLY A 67 11.66 9.83 -11.38
C GLY A 67 12.38 8.48 -11.38
N LYS A 68 12.83 8.02 -10.21
CA LYS A 68 13.45 6.69 -10.05
C LYS A 68 12.45 5.56 -10.25
N LEU A 69 11.24 5.67 -9.69
CA LEU A 69 10.17 4.69 -9.88
C LEU A 69 9.81 4.56 -11.37
N LYS A 70 9.59 5.67 -12.07
CA LYS A 70 9.32 5.66 -13.53
C LYS A 70 10.42 4.95 -14.33
N THR A 71 11.68 5.17 -13.96
CA THR A 71 12.83 4.51 -14.61
C THR A 71 12.84 2.99 -14.36
N LEU A 72 12.48 2.56 -13.15
CA LEU A 72 12.44 1.15 -12.77
C LEU A 72 11.19 0.41 -13.27
N LEU A 73 10.10 1.13 -13.56
CA LEU A 73 8.79 0.56 -13.89
C LEU A 73 8.84 -0.58 -14.93
N PRO A 74 9.52 -0.43 -16.09
CA PRO A 74 9.54 -1.49 -17.11
C PRO A 74 10.22 -2.79 -16.66
N SER A 75 11.07 -2.74 -15.62
CA SER A 75 11.73 -3.93 -15.07
C SER A 75 10.84 -4.74 -14.13
N PHE A 76 9.81 -4.12 -13.54
CA PHE A 76 8.84 -4.78 -12.65
C PHE A 76 7.57 -5.19 -13.40
N PHE A 77 7.16 -4.35 -14.35
CA PHE A 77 5.97 -4.51 -15.17
C PHE A 77 6.38 -4.39 -16.65
N PRO A 78 6.98 -5.45 -17.23
CA PRO A 78 7.37 -5.42 -18.62
C PRO A 78 6.14 -5.17 -19.51
N PRO A 79 6.30 -4.50 -20.67
CA PRO A 79 5.20 -4.29 -21.59
C PRO A 79 4.56 -5.64 -21.94
N ASN A 80 3.27 -5.77 -21.64
CA ASN A 80 2.49 -6.91 -22.09
C ASN A 80 2.19 -6.74 -23.59
N GLY A 81 1.98 -7.84 -24.30
CA GLY A 81 1.54 -7.79 -25.70
C GLY A 81 0.13 -7.19 -25.83
N ASP A 82 -0.49 -7.34 -27.01
CA ASP A 82 -1.75 -6.67 -27.34
C ASP A 82 -2.97 -7.07 -26.48
N ASN A 83 -2.85 -8.10 -25.64
CA ASN A 83 -3.95 -8.58 -24.79
C ASN A 83 -3.95 -7.84 -23.44
N PRO A 84 -5.12 -7.33 -22.99
CA PRO A 84 -5.26 -6.74 -21.66
C PRO A 84 -4.87 -7.72 -20.54
N GLU A 85 -4.20 -7.19 -19.52
CA GLU A 85 -3.88 -7.94 -18.31
C GLU A 85 -5.16 -8.38 -17.58
N PRO A 86 -5.27 -9.64 -17.11
CA PRO A 86 -6.40 -10.08 -16.31
C PRO A 86 -6.54 -9.28 -15.01
N SER A 87 -7.78 -8.93 -14.65
CA SER A 87 -8.11 -8.20 -13.44
C SER A 87 -9.21 -8.87 -12.62
N VAL A 88 -9.27 -8.51 -11.34
CA VAL A 88 -10.28 -8.97 -10.37
C VAL A 88 -10.90 -7.77 -9.68
N LEU A 89 -12.19 -7.86 -9.36
CA LEU A 89 -12.87 -6.83 -8.57
C LEU A 89 -12.35 -6.88 -7.13
N VAL A 90 -11.81 -5.77 -6.64
CA VAL A 90 -11.30 -5.63 -5.28
C VAL A 90 -12.10 -4.54 -4.57
N HIS A 91 -12.51 -4.84 -3.34
CA HIS A 91 -13.12 -3.85 -2.46
C HIS A 91 -12.02 -3.03 -1.78
N ASP A 92 -11.82 -1.80 -2.24
CA ASP A 92 -10.69 -0.95 -1.83
C ASP A 92 -10.69 -0.60 -0.33
N ASP A 93 -11.84 -0.56 0.33
CA ASP A 93 -11.98 -0.31 1.78
C ASP A 93 -12.72 -1.44 2.52
N LEU A 94 -12.26 -2.68 2.37
CA LEU A 94 -12.86 -3.80 3.10
C LEU A 94 -12.38 -3.81 4.56
N SER A 95 -13.03 -2.98 5.38
CA SER A 95 -12.81 -2.83 6.81
C SER A 95 -13.95 -3.43 7.64
N THR A 96 -13.77 -3.58 8.95
CA THR A 96 -14.83 -4.06 9.87
C THR A 96 -16.07 -3.17 9.88
N ARG A 97 -15.96 -1.91 9.45
CA ARG A 97 -17.08 -0.96 9.37
C ARG A 97 -17.98 -1.23 8.16
N ASN A 98 -17.44 -1.87 7.13
CA ASN A 98 -18.12 -2.14 5.87
C ASN A 98 -18.62 -3.59 5.77
N ILE A 99 -18.58 -4.33 6.88
CA ILE A 99 -19.02 -5.72 6.97
C ILE A 99 -20.15 -5.80 8.00
N LEU A 100 -21.34 -6.19 7.55
CA LEU A 100 -22.47 -6.45 8.42
C LEU A 100 -22.57 -7.94 8.73
N LEU A 101 -22.74 -8.26 10.01
CA LEU A 101 -22.94 -9.61 10.51
C LEU A 101 -24.31 -9.72 11.17
N HIS A 102 -24.92 -10.90 11.09
CA HIS A 102 -26.04 -11.28 11.94
C HIS A 102 -25.57 -11.57 13.38
N ASP A 103 -26.49 -11.62 14.34
CA ASP A 103 -26.19 -11.92 15.76
C ASP A 103 -25.52 -13.29 15.97
N ASN A 104 -25.69 -14.21 15.01
CA ASN A 104 -25.07 -15.53 15.01
C ASN A 104 -23.65 -15.53 14.39
N GLY A 105 -23.13 -14.38 13.95
CA GLY A 105 -21.83 -14.23 13.33
C GLY A 105 -21.79 -14.51 11.82
N GLU A 106 -22.91 -14.80 11.18
CA GLU A 106 -22.97 -15.00 9.72
C GLU A 106 -22.88 -13.67 8.97
N LEU A 107 -22.20 -13.68 7.81
CA LEU A 107 -22.09 -12.51 6.94
C LEU A 107 -23.47 -12.13 6.38
N ALA A 108 -23.93 -10.93 6.70
CA ALA A 108 -25.21 -10.39 6.23
C ALA A 108 -25.04 -9.57 4.95
N ALA A 109 -24.07 -8.64 4.93
CA ALA A 109 -23.82 -7.78 3.78
C ALA A 109 -22.40 -7.18 3.80
N ILE A 110 -21.95 -6.74 2.63
CA ILE A 110 -20.77 -5.88 2.45
C ILE A 110 -21.28 -4.54 1.92
N LEU A 111 -20.90 -3.44 2.57
CA LEU A 111 -21.30 -2.07 2.23
C LEU A 111 -20.24 -1.36 1.40
N ASP A 112 -20.50 -0.11 1.02
CA ASP A 112 -19.51 0.82 0.43
C ASP A 112 -18.80 0.30 -0.83
N TRP A 113 -19.60 -0.29 -1.73
CA TRP A 113 -19.17 -0.67 -3.09
C TRP A 113 -18.94 0.54 -4.02
N GLU A 114 -19.05 1.77 -3.51
CA GLU A 114 -18.67 2.94 -4.29
C GLU A 114 -17.16 2.94 -4.53
N CYS A 115 -16.76 3.34 -5.73
CA CYS A 115 -15.35 3.48 -6.10
C CYS A 115 -14.49 2.20 -6.07
N VAL A 116 -15.11 1.02 -6.13
CA VAL A 116 -14.39 -0.26 -6.27
C VAL A 116 -13.61 -0.35 -7.58
N SER A 117 -12.47 -1.02 -7.51
CA SER A 117 -11.52 -1.11 -8.62
C SER A 117 -11.39 -2.53 -9.14
N ALA A 118 -11.20 -2.66 -10.47
CA ALA A 118 -10.71 -3.90 -11.05
C ALA A 118 -9.17 -3.85 -11.08
N LEU A 119 -8.51 -4.62 -10.20
CA LEU A 119 -7.07 -4.60 -10.02
C LEU A 119 -6.39 -5.83 -10.64
N PRO A 120 -5.11 -5.73 -11.02
CA PRO A 120 -4.35 -6.88 -11.53
C PRO A 120 -4.33 -8.07 -10.56
N LEU A 121 -4.18 -9.29 -11.08
CA LEU A 121 -4.20 -10.51 -10.26
C LEU A 121 -3.11 -10.58 -9.18
N TRP A 122 -1.98 -9.90 -9.36
CA TRP A 122 -0.97 -9.82 -8.31
C TRP A 122 -1.42 -9.06 -7.06
N ASN A 123 -2.54 -8.33 -7.16
CA ASN A 123 -3.19 -7.63 -6.06
C ASN A 123 -4.32 -8.46 -5.40
N ALA A 124 -4.77 -9.55 -6.04
CA ALA A 124 -5.98 -10.30 -5.66
C ALA A 124 -6.00 -10.86 -4.23
N CYS A 125 -4.82 -11.10 -3.64
CA CYS A 125 -4.70 -11.64 -2.28
C CYS A 125 -4.07 -10.66 -1.29
N TYR A 126 -4.07 -9.35 -1.57
CA TYR A 126 -3.75 -8.38 -0.53
C TYR A 126 -4.73 -8.52 0.64
N TYR A 127 -4.19 -8.33 1.85
CA TYR A 127 -5.00 -8.40 3.05
C TYR A 127 -6.04 -7.26 3.06
N PRO A 128 -7.32 -7.58 3.33
CA PRO A 128 -8.33 -6.59 3.70
C PRO A 128 -7.84 -5.69 4.84
N ALA A 129 -8.41 -4.50 4.98
CA ALA A 129 -7.94 -3.50 5.93
C ALA A 129 -7.87 -4.04 7.38
N PHE A 130 -8.87 -4.83 7.79
CA PHE A 130 -8.92 -5.44 9.12
C PHE A 130 -7.89 -6.56 9.35
N LEU A 131 -7.19 -7.02 8.30
CA LEU A 131 -6.09 -7.98 8.39
C LEU A 131 -4.72 -7.33 8.20
N LYS A 132 -4.62 -6.02 7.97
CA LYS A 132 -3.35 -5.28 7.87
C LYS A 132 -2.74 -5.01 9.26
N GLY A 133 -1.48 -4.60 9.29
CA GLY A 133 -0.74 -4.28 10.51
C GLY A 133 0.54 -5.11 10.70
N ARG A 134 1.30 -4.81 11.75
CA ARG A 134 2.57 -5.47 12.03
C ARG A 134 2.37 -6.97 12.26
N PRO A 135 3.12 -7.86 11.58
CA PRO A 135 3.02 -9.29 11.82
C PRO A 135 3.62 -9.67 13.19
N ARG A 136 2.89 -10.46 13.96
CA ARG A 136 3.36 -11.06 15.21
C ARG A 136 3.06 -12.54 15.26
N ARG A 137 4.12 -13.37 15.23
CA ARG A 137 4.00 -14.85 15.21
C ARG A 137 4.08 -15.50 16.59
N LEU A 138 4.54 -14.75 17.60
CA LEU A 138 4.66 -15.23 18.96
C LEU A 138 3.56 -14.62 19.82
N GLU A 139 2.83 -15.47 20.53
CA GLU A 139 1.81 -15.05 21.47
C GLU A 139 2.41 -14.13 22.55
N PRO A 140 1.81 -12.95 22.81
CA PRO A 140 2.26 -12.06 23.87
C PRO A 140 2.13 -12.71 25.24
N ASP A 141 3.24 -12.70 26.00
CA ASP A 141 3.23 -13.13 27.40
C ASP A 141 2.94 -11.93 28.30
N LEU A 142 1.77 -11.90 28.93
CA LEU A 142 1.32 -10.82 29.83
C LEU A 142 2.36 -10.48 30.91
N ARG A 143 3.17 -11.45 31.34
CA ARG A 143 4.20 -11.25 32.39
C ARG A 143 5.36 -10.37 31.95
N ARG A 144 5.49 -10.10 30.64
CA ARG A 144 6.53 -9.24 30.07
C ARG A 144 6.14 -7.78 29.98
N TYR A 145 4.91 -7.45 30.37
CA TYR A 145 4.37 -6.11 30.30
C TYR A 145 4.23 -5.55 31.71
N GLU A 146 4.64 -4.31 31.89
CA GLU A 146 4.40 -3.59 33.14
C GLU A 146 2.90 -3.30 33.24
N PRO A 147 2.25 -3.66 34.36
CA PRO A 147 0.86 -3.30 34.58
C PRO A 147 0.70 -1.78 34.66
N GLU A 148 -0.47 -1.30 34.28
CA GLU A 148 -0.80 0.11 34.48
C GLU A 148 -0.93 0.44 35.98
N ALA A 149 -0.96 1.73 36.31
CA ALA A 149 -1.14 2.17 37.69
C ALA A 149 -2.45 1.66 38.33
N SER A 150 -3.45 1.33 37.51
CA SER A 150 -4.72 0.69 37.91
C SER A 150 -4.57 -0.79 38.29
N GLY A 151 -3.45 -1.43 37.95
CA GLY A 151 -3.23 -2.87 38.06
C GLY A 151 -3.75 -3.67 36.87
N GLU A 152 -4.30 -3.01 35.84
CA GLU A 152 -4.75 -3.65 34.61
C GLU A 152 -3.59 -3.94 33.66
N ALA A 153 -3.82 -4.83 32.69
CA ALA A 153 -2.85 -5.11 31.64
C ALA A 153 -2.66 -3.86 30.77
N SER A 154 -1.41 -3.53 30.47
CA SER A 154 -1.07 -2.39 29.60
C SER A 154 -1.76 -2.47 28.25
N ASP A 155 -2.22 -1.33 27.74
CA ASP A 155 -2.73 -1.21 26.37
C ASP A 155 -1.81 -1.85 25.32
N LEU A 156 -0.48 -1.74 25.50
CA LEU A 156 0.51 -2.34 24.60
C LEU A 156 0.42 -3.88 24.57
N TYR A 157 0.05 -4.52 25.67
CA TYR A 157 -0.20 -5.96 25.68
C TYR A 157 -1.38 -6.31 24.78
N TRP A 158 -2.50 -5.57 24.89
CA TRP A 158 -3.70 -5.81 24.09
C TRP A 158 -3.49 -5.52 22.61
N GLU A 159 -2.75 -4.46 22.28
CA GLU A 159 -2.32 -4.19 20.91
C GLU A 159 -1.52 -5.37 20.33
N HIS A 160 -0.54 -5.89 21.08
CA HIS A 160 0.24 -7.03 20.64
C HIS A 160 -0.59 -8.32 20.55
N VAL A 161 -1.60 -8.52 21.40
CA VAL A 161 -2.52 -9.66 21.28
C VAL A 161 -3.31 -9.56 19.98
N TRP A 162 -3.81 -8.37 19.67
CA TRP A 162 -4.51 -8.10 18.41
C TRP A 162 -3.61 -8.37 17.18
N GLU A 163 -2.37 -7.87 17.18
CA GLU A 163 -1.40 -8.16 16.11
C GLU A 163 -1.18 -9.66 15.91
N TYR A 164 -1.07 -10.41 17.01
CA TYR A 164 -0.90 -11.86 16.98
C TYR A 164 -2.12 -12.56 16.38
N GLU A 165 -3.32 -12.26 16.86
CA GLU A 165 -4.56 -12.85 16.37
C GLU A 165 -4.81 -12.54 14.89
N VAL A 166 -4.63 -11.28 14.48
CA VAL A 166 -4.71 -10.86 13.07
C VAL A 166 -3.68 -11.61 12.23
N THR A 167 -2.47 -11.82 12.75
CA THR A 167 -1.43 -12.57 12.03
C THR A 167 -1.82 -14.03 11.80
N LEU A 168 -2.49 -14.67 12.75
CA LEU A 168 -3.04 -16.02 12.56
C LEU A 168 -4.17 -16.04 11.52
N LEU A 169 -5.05 -15.03 11.54
CA LEU A 169 -6.15 -14.92 10.58
C LEU A 169 -5.68 -14.72 9.14
N ARG A 170 -4.49 -14.13 8.91
CA ARG A 170 -3.89 -14.02 7.58
C ARG A 170 -3.66 -15.39 6.94
N ASP A 171 -3.21 -16.37 7.72
CA ASP A 171 -2.97 -17.71 7.20
C ASP A 171 -4.30 -18.36 6.79
N VAL A 172 -5.36 -18.20 7.62
CA VAL A 172 -6.73 -18.66 7.29
C VAL A 172 -7.24 -18.00 6.01
N PHE A 173 -7.03 -16.69 5.86
CA PHE A 173 -7.41 -15.94 4.65
C PHE A 173 -6.70 -16.52 3.41
N ILE A 174 -5.38 -16.68 3.46
CA ILE A 174 -4.60 -17.20 2.32
C ILE A 174 -5.00 -18.64 1.99
N ASP A 175 -5.25 -19.48 3.00
CA ASP A 175 -5.71 -20.86 2.78
C ASP A 175 -7.10 -20.90 2.16
N ARG A 176 -8.01 -19.99 2.58
CA ARG A 176 -9.32 -19.86 1.96
C ARG A 176 -9.20 -19.41 0.51
N MET A 177 -8.39 -18.39 0.22
CA MET A 177 -8.11 -17.92 -1.14
C MET A 177 -7.53 -19.04 -2.00
N LYS A 178 -6.61 -19.84 -1.46
CA LYS A 178 -6.00 -20.98 -2.16
C LYS A 178 -7.02 -22.08 -2.47
N SER A 179 -7.99 -22.30 -1.57
CA SER A 179 -9.07 -23.29 -1.79
C SER A 179 -10.05 -22.88 -2.89
N LEU A 180 -10.28 -21.58 -3.04
CA LEU A 180 -11.23 -21.01 -4.01
C LEU A 180 -10.57 -20.79 -5.36
N GLU A 181 -9.42 -20.12 -5.38
CA GLU A 181 -8.72 -19.66 -6.58
C GLU A 181 -7.19 -19.86 -6.41
N PRO A 182 -6.69 -21.10 -6.53
CA PRO A 182 -5.28 -21.40 -6.32
C PRO A 182 -4.34 -20.63 -7.26
N GLY A 183 -4.81 -20.31 -8.48
CA GLY A 183 -4.06 -19.52 -9.45
C GLY A 183 -3.78 -18.09 -8.96
N TRP A 184 -4.72 -17.46 -8.24
CA TRP A 184 -4.51 -16.11 -7.69
C TRP A 184 -3.43 -16.12 -6.62
N VAL A 185 -3.44 -17.13 -5.74
CA VAL A 185 -2.43 -17.29 -4.71
C VAL A 185 -1.05 -17.59 -5.30
N GLU A 186 -0.98 -18.35 -6.40
CA GLU A 186 0.27 -18.57 -7.12
C GLU A 186 0.84 -17.28 -7.69
N VAL A 187 0.01 -16.49 -8.38
CA VAL A 187 0.41 -15.16 -8.91
C VAL A 187 0.87 -14.27 -7.76
N PHE A 188 0.08 -14.17 -6.69
CA PHE A 188 0.43 -13.41 -5.50
C PHE A 188 1.78 -13.83 -4.90
N ARG A 189 2.05 -15.12 -4.70
CA ARG A 189 3.35 -15.54 -4.15
C ARG A 189 4.54 -15.18 -5.06
N LYS A 190 4.35 -15.23 -6.39
CA LYS A 190 5.39 -14.90 -7.37
C LYS A 190 5.64 -13.40 -7.53
N SER A 191 4.68 -12.55 -7.14
CA SER A 191 4.66 -11.12 -7.44
C SER A 191 5.05 -10.19 -6.28
N GLN A 192 5.85 -10.68 -5.31
CA GLN A 192 6.28 -9.85 -4.17
C GLN A 192 6.97 -8.56 -4.60
N ARG A 193 7.81 -8.62 -5.64
CA ARG A 193 8.52 -7.43 -6.15
C ARG A 193 7.57 -6.39 -6.73
N GLN A 194 6.56 -6.82 -7.47
CA GLN A 194 5.52 -5.92 -8.02
C GLN A 194 4.73 -5.25 -6.89
N ARG A 195 4.42 -5.99 -5.83
CA ARG A 195 3.75 -5.45 -4.64
C ARG A 195 4.60 -4.45 -3.87
N ASP A 196 5.89 -4.72 -3.70
CA ASP A 196 6.80 -3.75 -3.07
C ASP A 196 6.93 -2.47 -3.90
N PHE A 197 6.94 -2.60 -5.24
CA PHE A 197 6.92 -1.47 -6.14
C PHE A 197 5.62 -0.65 -5.99
N ASP A 198 4.47 -1.33 -5.97
CA ASP A 198 3.17 -0.69 -5.75
C ASP A 198 3.09 0.04 -4.39
N LEU A 199 3.67 -0.57 -3.35
CA LEU A 199 3.78 0.03 -2.02
C LEU A 199 4.66 1.29 -2.03
N ALA A 200 5.74 1.29 -2.82
CA ALA A 200 6.58 2.48 -3.02
C ALA A 200 5.84 3.59 -3.77
N VAL A 201 5.04 3.25 -4.78
CA VAL A 201 4.19 4.22 -5.51
C VAL A 201 3.13 4.79 -4.57
N GLN A 202 2.51 3.96 -3.73
CA GLN A 202 1.49 4.39 -2.77
C GLN A 202 2.02 5.37 -1.71
N ASN A 203 3.31 5.29 -1.37
CA ASN A 203 3.93 6.07 -0.29
C ASN A 203 5.06 6.96 -0.80
N CYS A 204 5.07 7.33 -2.08
CA CYS A 204 6.19 8.10 -2.66
C CYS A 204 6.28 9.53 -2.09
N ASP A 205 5.15 10.08 -1.65
CA ASP A 205 4.98 11.37 -0.99
C ASP A 205 5.16 11.30 0.54
N ASN A 206 5.16 10.10 1.14
CA ASN A 206 5.27 9.93 2.59
C ASN A 206 6.72 10.10 3.08
N GLU A 207 6.99 11.19 3.80
CA GLU A 207 8.30 11.55 4.34
C GLU A 207 8.89 10.43 5.24
N PHE A 208 8.09 9.87 6.16
CA PHE A 208 8.53 8.83 7.10
C PHE A 208 8.99 7.56 6.39
N VAL A 209 8.41 7.26 5.24
CA VAL A 209 8.69 6.04 4.46
C VAL A 209 9.76 6.29 3.38
N ALA A 210 10.01 7.55 3.01
CA ALA A 210 10.90 7.94 1.92
C ALA A 210 12.31 7.34 2.04
N ARG A 211 12.87 7.30 3.26
CA ARG A 211 14.18 6.67 3.51
C ARG A 211 14.18 5.18 3.20
N HIS A 212 13.12 4.46 3.58
CA HIS A 212 12.98 3.02 3.34
C HIS A 212 12.79 2.73 1.85
N ILE A 213 12.00 3.55 1.14
CA ILE A 213 11.83 3.48 -0.32
C ILE A 213 13.16 3.71 -1.04
N ARG A 214 13.91 4.76 -0.68
CA ARG A 214 15.22 5.06 -1.29
C ARG A 214 16.22 3.92 -1.08
N ALA A 215 16.31 3.37 0.12
CA ALA A 215 17.18 2.23 0.41
C ALA A 215 16.77 0.99 -0.39
N TRP A 216 15.47 0.70 -0.47
CA TRP A 216 14.95 -0.43 -1.24
C TRP A 216 15.24 -0.30 -2.75
N MET A 217 15.02 0.89 -3.33
CA MET A 217 15.34 1.14 -4.74
C MET A 217 16.84 0.99 -5.04
N ASN A 218 17.71 1.42 -4.12
CA ASN A 218 19.16 1.28 -4.29
C ASN A 218 19.57 -0.21 -4.33
N ASP A 219 19.04 -1.04 -3.44
CA ASP A 219 19.33 -2.48 -3.42
C ASP A 219 18.82 -3.18 -4.69
N VAL A 220 17.62 -2.82 -5.15
CA VAL A 220 17.05 -3.31 -6.41
C VAL A 220 17.93 -2.93 -7.60
N THR A 221 18.39 -1.68 -7.66
CA THR A 221 19.21 -1.16 -8.77
C THR A 221 20.62 -1.75 -8.77
N ALA A 222 21.18 -2.00 -7.59
CA ALA A 222 22.48 -2.64 -7.43
C ALA A 222 22.46 -4.14 -7.79
N GLY A 223 21.29 -4.71 -8.08
CA GLY A 223 21.16 -6.13 -8.40
C GLY A 223 21.43 -7.04 -7.22
N VAL A 224 21.13 -6.58 -5.99
CA VAL A 224 21.22 -7.42 -4.79
C VAL A 224 20.29 -8.61 -4.96
N ASP A 225 20.81 -9.83 -4.76
CA ASP A 225 20.00 -11.05 -4.81
C ASP A 225 19.02 -11.07 -3.63
N ASN A 226 17.73 -11.19 -3.96
CA ASN A 226 16.62 -11.25 -2.99
C ASN A 226 16.69 -10.13 -1.92
N PRO A 227 16.61 -8.86 -2.32
CA PRO A 227 16.67 -7.75 -1.37
C PRO A 227 15.49 -7.86 -0.42
N ARG A 228 15.70 -7.47 0.84
CA ARG A 228 14.63 -7.42 1.84
C ARG A 228 13.45 -6.59 1.31
N SER A 229 12.22 -7.11 1.47
CA SER A 229 11.02 -6.49 0.93
C SER A 229 10.80 -5.10 1.49
N LEU A 230 10.11 -4.24 0.74
CA LEU A 230 9.79 -2.90 1.23
C LEU A 230 8.83 -2.97 2.44
N CYS A 231 7.86 -3.89 2.41
CA CYS A 231 6.94 -4.12 3.53
C CYS A 231 7.70 -4.40 4.82
N ASP A 232 8.65 -5.34 4.79
CA ASP A 232 9.43 -5.69 5.97
C ASP A 232 10.22 -4.49 6.50
N ARG A 233 10.75 -3.63 5.61
CA ARG A 233 11.53 -2.45 6.01
C ARG A 233 10.69 -1.41 6.74
N ILE A 234 9.40 -1.32 6.42
CA ILE A 234 8.46 -0.37 7.02
C ILE A 234 7.96 -0.90 8.37
N ASP A 235 7.64 -2.20 8.44
CA ASP A 235 7.06 -2.85 9.64
C ASP A 235 8.04 -3.04 10.82
N GLU A 236 9.32 -2.65 10.66
CA GLU A 236 10.35 -2.75 11.72
C GLU A 236 10.50 -1.48 12.56
N VAL A 237 9.83 -0.38 12.20
CA VAL A 237 9.82 0.88 12.97
C VAL A 237 8.91 0.77 14.19
#